data_AF-A0A916BU22-F1
#
_entry.id   AF-A0A916BU22-F1
#
_cell.length_a   1.000
_cell.length_b   1.000
_cell.length_c   1.000
_cell.angle_alpha   90.00
_cell.angle_beta   90.00
_cell.angle_gamma   90.00
#
_symmetry.space_group_name_H-M   'P 1'
#
loop_
_entity.id
_entity.type
_entity.pdbx_description
1 polymer ?
#
loop_
_entity_poly.entity_id
_entity_poly.type
_entity_poly.pdbx_seq_one_letter_code
_entity_poly.pdbx_strand_id
1 'polypeptide(L)'
;MQQSRLNQVETADNAEDDPALSNVIERNIRTIIHLRLKATHERGLQDRIADGITSFSGRMVFVYVHILWFAGWILLNTGSLGVRPFDPFPYGLLTMIVSLEAIFLSTFVLISQNRFSQEAEHRADLAMHIGLLTEHELTRALQMLDAIQDKLGIENDEDSELADLEMETRPEDVLAEIHRLQQRSK
;
A
#
# COMPACT_ATOMS: atom_id res chain seq x y z
N MET A 1 10.80 -20.09 -52.95
CA MET A 1 10.18 -20.46 -51.65
C MET A 1 10.57 -19.55 -50.47
N GLN A 2 11.29 -18.43 -50.68
CA GLN A 2 11.74 -17.57 -49.56
C GLN A 2 10.96 -16.25 -49.41
N GLN A 3 10.12 -15.89 -50.39
CA GLN A 3 9.22 -14.73 -50.29
C GLN A 3 7.93 -15.02 -49.49
N SER A 4 7.56 -16.30 -49.34
CA SER A 4 6.37 -16.69 -48.56
C SER A 4 6.54 -16.56 -47.04
N ARG A 5 7.78 -16.43 -46.54
CA ARG A 5 8.04 -16.17 -45.10
C ARG A 5 8.08 -14.69 -44.75
N LEU A 6 8.28 -13.80 -45.73
CA LEU A 6 8.30 -12.36 -45.48
C LEU A 6 6.88 -11.79 -45.33
N ASN A 7 5.90 -12.34 -46.03
CA ASN A 7 4.49 -11.99 -45.82
C ASN A 7 3.86 -12.58 -44.55
N GLN A 8 4.54 -13.51 -43.87
CA GLN A 8 4.03 -14.12 -42.63
C GLN A 8 4.51 -13.41 -41.36
N VAL A 9 5.54 -12.56 -41.47
CA VAL A 9 5.99 -11.70 -40.36
C VAL A 9 5.21 -10.38 -40.33
N GLU A 10 4.61 -9.96 -41.46
CA GLU A 10 3.76 -8.75 -41.56
C GLU A 10 2.30 -8.98 -41.14
N THR A 11 1.94 -10.20 -40.74
CA THR A 11 0.60 -10.53 -40.19
C THR A 11 0.56 -10.55 -38.66
N ALA A 12 1.67 -10.22 -37.98
CA ALA A 12 1.77 -10.24 -36.52
C ALA A 12 1.46 -8.88 -35.85
N ASP A 13 1.04 -7.87 -36.61
CA ASP A 13 0.76 -6.51 -36.10
C ASP A 13 -0.72 -6.09 -36.23
N ASN A 14 -1.60 -6.99 -36.68
CA ASN A 14 -3.05 -6.75 -36.78
C ASN A 14 -3.82 -7.44 -35.65
N ALA A 15 -3.37 -7.27 -34.40
CA ALA A 15 -4.18 -7.51 -33.21
C ALA A 15 -4.73 -6.18 -32.67
N GLU A 16 -5.05 -5.24 -33.57
CA GLU A 16 -5.91 -4.10 -33.26
C GLU A 16 -7.30 -4.63 -32.90
N ASP A 17 -7.74 -4.21 -31.71
CA ASP A 17 -9.13 -4.06 -31.31
C ASP A 17 -10.01 -5.31 -31.30
N ASP A 18 -9.84 -6.18 -30.29
CA ASP A 18 -11.02 -6.87 -29.74
C ASP A 18 -11.89 -5.79 -29.05
N PRO A 19 -13.00 -5.35 -29.67
CA PRO A 19 -13.80 -4.24 -29.16
C PRO A 19 -14.51 -4.63 -27.86
N ALA A 20 -14.62 -5.92 -27.55
CA ALA A 20 -15.20 -6.39 -26.30
C ALA A 20 -14.18 -6.28 -25.15
N LEU A 21 -12.92 -6.66 -25.38
CA LEU A 21 -11.87 -6.57 -24.38
C LEU A 21 -11.52 -5.12 -24.03
N SER A 22 -11.36 -4.26 -25.05
CA SER A 22 -11.10 -2.83 -24.87
C SER A 22 -12.27 -2.13 -24.17
N ASN A 23 -13.53 -2.47 -24.46
CA ASN A 23 -14.70 -1.92 -23.77
C ASN A 23 -14.79 -2.37 -22.29
N VAL A 24 -14.46 -3.64 -21.99
CA VAL A 24 -14.41 -4.14 -20.60
C VAL A 24 -13.27 -3.48 -19.82
N ILE A 25 -12.08 -3.38 -20.41
CA ILE A 25 -10.93 -2.70 -19.80
C ILE A 25 -11.25 -1.21 -19.58
N GLU A 26 -11.83 -0.52 -20.56
CA GLU A 26 -12.18 0.90 -20.46
C GLU A 26 -13.28 1.16 -19.41
N ARG A 27 -14.26 0.26 -19.29
CA ARG A 27 -15.30 0.32 -18.25
C ARG A 27 -14.74 0.08 -16.85
N ASN A 28 -13.82 -0.87 -16.71
CA ASN A 28 -13.15 -1.15 -15.43
C ASN A 28 -12.23 0.02 -15.03
N ILE A 29 -11.47 0.57 -15.98
CA ILE A 29 -10.63 1.76 -15.77
C ILE A 29 -11.47 2.96 -15.34
N ARG A 30 -12.60 3.24 -16.01
CA ARG A 30 -13.51 4.32 -15.60
C ARG A 30 -14.04 4.12 -14.18
N THR A 31 -14.37 2.89 -13.79
CA THR A 31 -14.85 2.59 -12.44
C THR A 31 -13.78 2.85 -11.38
N ILE A 32 -12.54 2.42 -11.64
CA ILE A 32 -11.40 2.66 -10.75
C ILE A 32 -11.09 4.16 -10.65
N ILE A 33 -11.14 4.89 -11.77
CA ILE A 33 -10.92 6.34 -11.80
C ILE A 33 -12.01 7.08 -11.03
N HIS A 34 -13.28 6.71 -11.18
CA HIS A 34 -14.39 7.32 -10.45
C HIS A 34 -14.32 7.07 -8.94
N LEU A 35 -13.94 5.85 -8.52
CA LEU A 35 -13.74 5.54 -7.11
C LEU A 35 -12.57 6.31 -6.51
N ARG A 36 -11.43 6.40 -7.22
CA ARG A 36 -10.30 7.23 -6.79
C ARG A 36 -10.67 8.70 -6.70
N LEU A 37 -11.39 9.23 -7.69
CA LEU A 37 -11.83 10.63 -7.69
C LEU A 37 -12.76 10.91 -6.51
N LYS A 38 -13.72 10.02 -6.23
CA LYS A 38 -14.63 10.16 -5.08
C LYS A 38 -13.88 10.09 -3.75
N ALA A 39 -12.96 9.14 -3.60
CA ALA A 39 -12.08 9.03 -2.43
C ALA A 39 -11.11 10.22 -2.26
N THR A 40 -10.77 10.93 -3.34
CA THR A 40 -10.03 12.21 -3.25
C THR A 40 -10.93 13.40 -3.00
N HIS A 41 -12.20 13.36 -3.39
CA HIS A 41 -13.15 14.46 -3.23
C HIS A 41 -13.75 14.55 -1.82
N GLU A 42 -13.76 13.42 -1.09
CA GLU A 42 -14.12 13.38 0.33
C GLU A 42 -12.98 13.84 1.26
N ARG A 43 -11.78 14.12 0.72
CA ARG A 43 -10.66 14.65 1.52
C ARG A 43 -10.91 16.11 1.83
N GLY A 44 -11.19 16.39 3.09
CA GLY A 44 -11.39 17.75 3.57
C GLY A 44 -10.12 18.60 3.41
N LEU A 45 -10.27 19.92 3.55
CA LEU A 45 -9.12 20.84 3.59
C LEU A 45 -8.10 20.45 4.66
N GLN A 46 -8.57 19.90 5.78
CA GLN A 46 -7.75 19.37 6.87
C GLN A 46 -6.82 18.23 6.44
N ASP A 47 -7.30 17.30 5.61
CA ASP A 47 -6.52 16.13 5.17
C ASP A 47 -5.42 16.56 4.20
N ARG A 48 -5.70 17.53 3.33
CA ARG A 48 -4.70 18.10 2.41
C ARG A 48 -3.60 18.85 3.15
N ILE A 49 -3.96 19.57 4.22
CA ILE A 49 -2.98 20.25 5.07
C ILE A 49 -2.13 19.22 5.82
N ALA A 50 -2.74 18.19 6.42
CA ALA A 50 -2.04 17.11 7.10
C ALA A 50 -1.07 16.36 6.17
N ASP A 51 -1.47 16.10 4.93
CA ASP A 51 -0.63 15.49 3.88
C ASP A 51 0.58 16.35 3.53
N GLY A 52 0.34 17.66 3.35
CA GLY A 52 1.40 18.63 3.08
C GLY A 52 2.43 18.66 4.19
N ILE A 53 1.99 18.81 5.44
CA ILE A 53 2.85 18.87 6.63
C ILE A 53 3.60 17.55 6.82
N THR A 54 2.93 16.40 6.65
CA THR A 54 3.54 15.09 6.82
C THR A 54 4.61 14.83 5.76
N SER A 55 4.32 15.15 4.50
CA SER A 55 5.32 14.97 3.43
C SER A 55 6.53 15.91 3.61
N PHE A 56 6.31 17.10 4.18
CA PHE A 56 7.38 18.04 4.46
C PHE A 56 8.22 17.60 5.66
N SER A 57 7.57 17.24 6.77
CA SER A 57 8.20 16.75 8.00
C SER A 57 8.98 15.45 7.78
N GLY A 58 8.48 14.56 6.91
CA GLY A 58 9.16 13.31 6.55
C GLY A 58 10.42 13.46 5.67
N ARG A 59 10.76 14.67 5.23
CA ARG A 59 11.92 14.93 4.35
C ARG A 59 13.11 15.48 5.13
N MET A 60 14.32 15.07 4.74
CA MET A 60 15.57 15.58 5.34
C MET A 60 15.73 17.11 5.23
N VAL A 61 15.08 17.73 4.23
CA VAL A 61 15.06 19.19 4.05
C VAL A 61 14.53 19.92 5.30
N PHE A 62 13.54 19.34 6.00
CA PHE A 62 12.99 19.89 7.23
C PHE A 62 14.07 20.12 8.30
N VAL A 63 14.96 19.14 8.48
CA VAL A 63 16.06 19.19 9.45
C VAL A 63 17.05 20.30 9.11
N TYR A 64 17.43 20.42 7.82
CA TYR A 64 18.35 21.47 7.40
C TYR A 64 17.78 22.88 7.59
N VAL A 65 16.49 23.07 7.33
CA VAL A 65 15.80 24.34 7.57
C VAL A 65 15.82 24.71 9.06
N HIS A 66 15.58 23.75 9.95
CA HIS A 66 15.62 23.97 11.40
C HIS A 66 17.03 24.31 11.90
N ILE A 67 18.05 23.59 11.42
CA ILE A 67 19.44 23.89 11.77
C ILE A 67 19.81 25.31 11.36
N LEU A 68 19.46 25.71 10.13
CA LEU A 68 19.75 27.06 9.62
C LEU A 68 18.99 28.14 10.42
N TRP A 69 17.71 27.89 10.75
CA TRP A 69 16.92 28.78 11.57
C TRP A 69 17.52 28.93 12.97
N PHE A 70 17.81 27.84 13.67
CA PHE A 70 18.42 27.89 15.00
C PHE A 70 19.79 28.59 15.00
N ALA A 71 20.64 28.28 14.03
CA ALA A 71 21.92 28.95 13.87
C ALA A 71 21.74 30.46 13.65
N GLY A 72 20.80 30.86 12.78
CA GLY A 72 20.46 32.26 12.55
C GLY A 72 19.92 32.97 13.81
N TRP A 73 19.04 32.32 14.56
CA TRP A 73 18.48 32.87 15.79
C TRP A 73 19.54 33.09 16.87
N ILE A 74 20.43 32.11 17.06
CA ILE A 74 21.55 32.20 17.99
C ILE A 74 22.47 33.34 17.57
N LEU A 75 22.87 33.40 16.29
CA LEU A 75 23.79 34.43 15.80
C LEU A 75 23.24 35.85 15.97
N LEU A 76 21.93 36.03 15.74
CA LEU A 76 21.23 37.32 15.96
C LEU A 76 21.18 37.70 17.44
N ASN A 77 20.93 36.74 18.34
CA ASN A 77 20.77 36.99 19.77
C ASN A 77 22.10 37.01 20.55
N THR A 78 23.19 36.48 20.01
CA THR A 78 24.54 36.58 20.60
C THR A 78 25.14 37.99 20.43
N GLY A 79 24.44 38.92 19.78
CA GLY A 79 24.85 40.33 19.70
C GLY A 79 26.02 40.59 18.74
N SER A 80 26.45 39.58 17.97
CA SER A 80 27.53 39.69 16.99
C SER A 80 27.24 40.65 15.83
N LEU A 81 25.99 41.12 15.73
CA LEU A 81 25.49 42.01 14.67
C LEU A 81 25.09 43.40 15.20
N GLY A 82 25.43 43.76 16.46
CA GLY A 82 25.16 45.09 17.03
C GLY A 82 23.69 45.38 17.39
N VAL A 83 22.81 44.38 17.25
CA VAL A 83 21.40 44.44 17.67
C VAL A 83 21.27 44.05 19.14
N ARG A 84 20.35 44.72 19.86
CA ARG A 84 20.06 44.43 21.27
C ARG A 84 19.46 43.02 21.36
N PRO A 85 20.01 42.10 22.18
CA PRO A 85 19.49 40.74 22.31
C PRO A 85 18.03 40.76 22.75
N PHE A 86 17.14 40.19 21.93
CA PHE A 86 15.71 40.10 22.24
C PHE A 86 15.37 38.83 23.04
N ASP A 87 16.10 37.74 22.80
CA ASP A 87 16.02 36.47 23.51
C ASP A 87 17.41 36.11 24.08
N PRO A 88 17.82 36.69 25.22
CA PRO A 88 19.11 36.41 25.84
C PRO A 88 19.22 34.93 26.25
N PHE A 89 20.44 34.41 26.30
CA PHE A 89 20.70 33.09 26.87
C PHE A 89 20.06 33.00 28.27
N PRO A 90 19.17 32.03 28.55
CA PRO A 90 19.05 30.69 27.94
C PRO A 90 18.03 30.50 26.78
N TYR A 91 17.68 31.54 26.02
CA TYR A 91 16.76 31.47 24.86
C TYR A 91 15.35 30.95 25.19
N GLY A 92 14.67 31.63 26.12
CA GLY A 92 13.34 31.21 26.60
C GLY A 92 12.26 31.25 25.52
N LEU A 93 12.29 32.25 24.63
CA LEU A 93 11.27 32.40 23.58
C LEU A 93 11.42 31.34 22.49
N LEU A 94 12.67 31.08 22.05
CA LEU A 94 12.94 30.00 21.11
C LEU A 94 12.46 28.67 21.68
N THR A 95 12.80 28.36 22.93
CA THR A 95 12.43 27.10 23.58
C THR A 95 10.91 26.93 23.65
N MET A 96 10.17 28.00 23.95
CA MET A 96 8.71 27.98 24.01
C MET A 96 8.09 27.71 22.63
N ILE A 97 8.55 28.42 21.60
CA ILE A 97 8.04 28.26 20.23
C ILE A 97 8.31 26.85 19.71
N VAL A 98 9.55 26.36 19.87
CA VAL A 98 9.94 25.01 19.43
C VAL A 98 9.15 23.92 20.17
N SER A 99 8.91 24.09 21.47
CA SER A 99 8.12 23.13 22.24
C SER A 99 6.68 23.05 21.74
N LEU A 100 6.06 24.19 21.43
CA LEU A 100 4.70 24.22 20.86
C LEU A 100 4.68 23.60 19.46
N GLU A 101 5.64 23.96 18.61
CA GLU A 101 5.80 23.41 17.26
C GLU A 101 5.95 21.88 17.28
N ALA A 102 6.77 21.34 18.20
CA ALA A 102 6.99 19.92 18.36
C ALA A 102 5.69 19.15 18.72
N ILE A 103 4.82 19.73 19.56
CA ILE A 103 3.52 19.13 19.90
C ILE A 103 2.63 19.02 18.67
N PHE A 104 2.54 20.09 17.86
CA PHE A 104 1.76 20.09 16.62
C PHE A 104 2.32 19.08 15.61
N LEU A 105 3.64 19.07 15.40
CA LEU A 105 4.30 18.13 14.50
C LEU A 105 4.06 16.67 14.93
N SER A 106 4.24 16.36 16.22
CA SER A 106 3.99 15.02 16.75
C SER A 106 2.54 14.57 16.52
N THR A 107 1.58 15.48 16.72
CA THR A 107 0.16 15.21 16.50
C THR A 107 -0.14 14.95 15.02
N PHE A 108 0.42 15.76 14.10
CA PHE A 108 0.27 15.54 12.66
C PHE A 108 0.92 14.23 12.20
N VAL A 109 2.10 13.91 12.74
CA VAL A 109 2.76 12.62 12.49
C VAL A 109 1.89 11.47 12.98
N LEU A 110 1.31 11.55 14.18
CA LEU A 110 0.45 10.51 14.73
C LEU A 110 -0.83 10.31 13.91
N ILE A 111 -1.48 11.40 13.48
CA ILE A 111 -2.66 11.35 12.61
C ILE A 111 -2.30 10.63 11.30
N SER A 112 -1.17 11.00 10.68
CA SER A 112 -0.73 10.38 9.44
C SER A 112 -0.34 8.92 9.62
N GLN A 113 0.36 8.57 10.72
CA GLN A 113 0.66 7.20 11.07
C GLN A 113 -0.61 6.37 11.25
N ASN A 114 -1.61 6.88 11.98
CA ASN A 114 -2.88 6.19 12.17
C ASN A 114 -3.61 5.93 10.84
N ARG A 115 -3.53 6.88 9.90
CA ARG A 115 -4.11 6.69 8.56
C ARG A 115 -3.34 5.67 7.72
N PHE A 116 -2.01 5.72 7.72
CA PHE A 116 -1.20 4.71 7.03
C PHE A 116 -1.39 3.31 7.62
N SER A 117 -1.57 3.22 8.95
CA SER A 117 -1.88 1.97 9.63
C SER A 117 -3.21 1.37 9.17
N GLN A 118 -4.27 2.18 9.10
CA GLN A 118 -5.58 1.73 8.59
C GLN A 118 -5.51 1.27 7.12
N GLU A 119 -4.76 1.99 6.28
CA GLU A 119 -4.57 1.58 4.89
C GLU A 119 -3.75 0.28 4.78
N ALA A 120 -2.73 0.11 5.62
CA ALA A 120 -1.93 -1.10 5.70
C ALA A 120 -2.76 -2.31 6.17
N GLU A 121 -3.62 -2.11 7.18
CA GLU A 121 -4.55 -3.14 7.67
C GLU A 121 -5.53 -3.58 6.58
N HIS A 122 -6.14 -2.63 5.87
CA HIS A 122 -7.04 -2.97 4.75
C HIS A 122 -6.32 -3.75 3.63
N ARG A 123 -5.07 -3.39 3.32
CA ARG A 123 -4.26 -4.14 2.34
C ARG A 123 -3.92 -5.55 2.84
N ALA A 124 -3.66 -5.71 4.14
CA ALA A 124 -3.40 -7.01 4.74
C ALA A 124 -4.64 -7.92 4.67
N ASP A 125 -5.83 -7.40 4.99
CA ASP A 125 -7.09 -8.14 4.88
C ASP A 125 -7.37 -8.59 3.44
N LEU A 126 -7.19 -7.69 2.47
CA LEU A 126 -7.33 -8.03 1.05
C LEU A 126 -6.32 -9.10 0.62
N ALA A 127 -5.07 -8.98 1.03
CA ALA A 127 -4.03 -9.96 0.71
C ALA A 127 -4.36 -11.34 1.31
N MET A 128 -4.90 -11.38 2.53
CA MET A 128 -5.37 -12.60 3.17
C MET A 128 -6.51 -13.25 2.37
N HIS A 129 -7.54 -12.50 1.99
CA HIS A 129 -8.65 -13.03 1.19
C HIS A 129 -8.20 -13.56 -0.17
N ILE A 130 -7.31 -12.85 -0.87
CA ILE A 130 -6.73 -13.31 -2.13
C ILE A 130 -5.93 -14.60 -1.91
N GLY A 131 -5.17 -14.69 -0.81
CA GLY A 131 -4.45 -15.90 -0.43
C GLY A 131 -5.36 -17.10 -0.27
N LEU A 132 -6.43 -16.97 0.52
CA LEU A 132 -7.40 -18.04 0.74
C LEU A 132 -8.14 -18.45 -0.54
N LEU A 133 -8.51 -17.49 -1.38
CA LEU A 133 -9.11 -17.81 -2.68
C LEU A 133 -8.13 -18.55 -3.59
N THR A 134 -6.86 -18.14 -3.59
CA THR A 134 -5.81 -18.80 -4.39
C THR A 134 -5.60 -20.24 -3.91
N GLU A 135 -5.59 -20.46 -2.59
CA GLU A 135 -5.53 -21.81 -2.00
C GLU A 135 -6.73 -22.66 -2.45
N HIS A 136 -7.95 -22.14 -2.36
CA HIS A 136 -9.15 -22.85 -2.81
C HIS A 136 -9.12 -23.23 -4.30
N GLU A 137 -8.73 -22.29 -5.17
CA GLU A 137 -8.61 -22.55 -6.61
C GLU A 137 -7.48 -23.54 -6.93
N LEU A 138 -6.38 -23.51 -6.17
CA LEU A 138 -5.29 -24.47 -6.28
C LEU A 138 -5.76 -25.89 -5.90
N THR A 139 -6.44 -26.05 -4.77
CA THR A 139 -7.00 -27.34 -4.35
C THR A 139 -8.00 -27.87 -5.38
N ARG A 140 -8.87 -27.01 -5.92
CA ARG A 140 -9.79 -27.40 -7.01
C ARG A 140 -9.03 -27.84 -8.26
N ALA A 141 -7.95 -27.17 -8.62
CA ALA A 141 -7.11 -27.56 -9.75
C ALA A 141 -6.41 -28.91 -9.51
N LEU A 142 -5.94 -29.18 -8.28
CA LEU A 142 -5.37 -30.47 -7.89
C LEU A 142 -6.42 -31.59 -8.01
N GLN A 143 -7.62 -31.40 -7.44
CA GLN A 143 -8.73 -32.35 -7.55
C GLN A 143 -9.14 -32.63 -9.00
N MET A 144 -9.08 -31.62 -9.87
CA MET A 144 -9.32 -31.82 -11.30
C MET A 144 -8.20 -32.63 -11.97
N LEU A 145 -6.95 -32.43 -11.55
CA LEU A 145 -5.79 -33.17 -12.05
C LEU A 145 -5.86 -34.63 -11.61
N ASP A 146 -6.21 -34.89 -10.36
CA ASP A 146 -6.43 -36.21 -9.80
C ASP A 146 -7.54 -36.98 -10.53
N ALA A 147 -8.69 -36.32 -10.75
CA ALA A 147 -9.78 -36.90 -11.53
C ALA A 147 -9.38 -37.25 -12.99
N ILE A 148 -8.43 -36.52 -13.58
CA ILE A 148 -7.86 -36.83 -14.90
C ILE A 148 -6.86 -37.99 -14.81
N GLN A 149 -6.02 -38.02 -13.79
CA GLN A 149 -5.04 -39.07 -13.51
C GLN A 149 -5.73 -40.44 -13.36
N ASP A 150 -6.82 -40.48 -12.58
CA ASP A 150 -7.71 -41.63 -12.42
C ASP A 150 -8.25 -42.14 -13.76
N LYS A 151 -8.70 -41.23 -14.63
CA LYS A 151 -9.21 -41.59 -15.96
C LYS A 151 -8.12 -42.14 -16.88
N LEU A 152 -6.87 -41.73 -16.68
CA LEU A 152 -5.71 -42.19 -17.46
C LEU A 152 -5.10 -43.49 -16.89
N GLY A 153 -5.55 -43.96 -15.72
CA GLY A 153 -5.06 -45.18 -15.08
C GLY A 153 -3.62 -45.06 -14.59
N ILE A 154 -3.19 -43.85 -14.26
CA ILE A 154 -1.87 -43.58 -13.68
C ILE A 154 -2.02 -43.82 -12.17
N GLU A 155 -1.31 -44.82 -11.62
CA GLU A 155 -1.38 -45.13 -10.19
C GLU A 155 -0.98 -43.92 -9.33
N ASN A 156 -1.81 -43.63 -8.32
CA ASN A 156 -1.54 -42.62 -7.31
C ASN A 156 -0.71 -43.23 -6.19
N ASP A 157 0.33 -42.52 -5.76
CA ASP A 157 1.06 -42.86 -4.54
C ASP A 157 0.29 -42.19 -3.38
N GLU A 158 -0.63 -42.93 -2.74
CA GLU A 158 -1.49 -42.42 -1.65
C GLU A 158 -0.68 -41.88 -0.44
N ASP A 159 0.62 -42.20 -0.36
CA ASP A 159 1.58 -41.74 0.66
C ASP A 159 2.35 -40.46 0.25
N SER A 160 1.96 -39.80 -0.84
CA SER A 160 2.60 -38.58 -1.36
C SER A 160 2.12 -37.32 -0.64
N GLU A 161 3.02 -36.36 -0.38
CA GLU A 161 2.72 -35.01 0.16
C GLU A 161 1.58 -34.27 -0.58
N LEU A 162 1.22 -34.72 -1.79
CA LEU A 162 0.12 -34.20 -2.60
C LEU A 162 -1.28 -34.53 -2.02
N ALA A 163 -1.46 -35.68 -1.38
CA ALA A 163 -2.75 -36.07 -0.79
C ALA A 163 -3.15 -35.13 0.36
N ASP A 164 -2.17 -34.66 1.13
CA ASP A 164 -2.38 -33.67 2.19
C ASP A 164 -2.81 -32.29 1.64
N LEU A 165 -2.45 -31.96 0.39
CA LEU A 165 -2.81 -30.70 -0.28
C LEU A 165 -4.20 -30.73 -0.93
N GLU A 166 -4.79 -31.91 -1.12
CA GLU A 166 -6.14 -32.08 -1.68
C GLU A 166 -7.25 -31.99 -0.64
N MET A 167 -6.90 -32.07 0.66
CA MET A 167 -7.84 -31.82 1.73
C MET A 167 -8.40 -30.41 1.58
N GLU A 168 -9.70 -30.33 1.26
CA GLU A 168 -10.39 -29.08 0.99
C GLU A 168 -10.39 -28.18 2.24
N THR A 169 -9.43 -27.25 2.36
CA THR A 169 -9.52 -26.11 3.26
C THR A 169 -10.45 -25.09 2.62
N ARG A 170 -11.74 -25.18 2.95
CA ARG A 170 -12.70 -24.15 2.53
C ARG A 170 -12.28 -22.81 3.15
N PRO A 171 -12.15 -21.71 2.38
CA PRO A 171 -11.76 -20.39 2.89
C PRO A 171 -12.56 -19.95 4.12
N GLU A 172 -13.85 -20.24 4.15
CA GLU A 172 -14.77 -19.98 5.26
C GLU A 172 -14.38 -20.70 6.55
N ASP A 173 -13.84 -21.91 6.49
CA ASP A 173 -13.44 -22.70 7.65
C ASP A 173 -12.14 -22.14 8.25
N VAL A 174 -11.21 -21.69 7.40
CA VAL A 174 -9.98 -21.02 7.83
C VAL A 174 -10.29 -19.66 8.46
N LEU A 175 -11.16 -18.86 7.84
CA LEU A 175 -11.63 -17.57 8.40
C LEU A 175 -12.37 -17.75 9.72
N ALA A 176 -13.25 -18.75 9.82
CA ALA A 176 -13.98 -19.07 11.04
C ALA A 176 -13.04 -19.47 12.18
N GLU A 177 -12.02 -20.29 11.89
CA GLU A 177 -11.06 -20.74 12.91
C GLU A 177 -10.11 -19.60 13.32
N ILE A 178 -9.67 -18.74 12.40
CA ILE A 178 -8.89 -17.53 12.73
C ILE A 178 -9.69 -16.61 13.65
N HIS A 179 -10.96 -16.33 13.34
CA HIS A 179 -11.83 -15.53 14.22
C HIS A 179 -12.00 -16.17 15.60
N ARG A 180 -12.16 -17.49 15.66
CA ARG A 180 -12.27 -18.24 16.91
C ARG A 180 -11.02 -18.10 17.77
N LEU A 181 -9.84 -18.19 17.17
CA LEU A 181 -8.56 -18.03 17.87
C LEU A 181 -8.32 -16.59 18.32
N GLN A 182 -8.68 -15.61 17.50
CA GLN A 182 -8.60 -14.19 17.87
C GLN A 182 -9.54 -13.83 19.04
N GLN A 183 -10.76 -14.39 19.08
CA GLN A 183 -11.67 -14.19 20.20
C GLN A 183 -11.19 -14.84 21.50
N ARG A 184 -10.45 -15.95 21.41
CA ARG A 184 -9.88 -16.64 22.57
C ARG A 184 -8.63 -15.96 23.14
N SER A 185 -8.03 -15.04 22.37
CA SER A 185 -6.83 -14.28 22.73
C SER A 185 -7.11 -12.87 23.27
N LYS A 186 -8.38 -12.44 23.36
CA LYS A 186 -8.81 -11.24 24.08
C LYS A 186 -9.30 -11.60 25.48
#